data_AF-A0A972RW76-F1
#
_entry.id   AF-A0A972RW76-F1
#
_cell.length_a   1.000
_cell.length_b   1.000
_cell.length_c   1.000
_cell.angle_alpha   90.00
_cell.angle_beta   90.00
_cell.angle_gamma   90.00
#
_symmetry.space_group_name_H-M   'P 1'
#
loop_
_entity.id
_entity.type
_entity.pdbx_description
1 polymer ?
#
loop_
_entity_poly.entity_id
_entity_poly.type
_entity_poly.pdbx_seq_one_letter_code
_entity_poly.pdbx_strand_id
1 'polypeptide(L)' 'REKIFVGLAMIPRGEVGIIFAEFGRLSQIFDQTLYTIMIAVVAFTTLAAPFLLKFYVKKARPFDV' A
#
# COMPACT_ATOMS: atom_id res chain seq x y z
N ARG A 1 -8.43 -18.67 -1.84
CA ARG A 1 -8.92 -17.29 -1.60
C ARG A 1 -8.12 -16.59 -0.51
N GLU A 2 -7.67 -17.30 0.52
CA GLU A 2 -6.83 -16.75 1.60
C GLU A 2 -5.50 -16.17 1.12
N LYS A 3 -4.85 -16.78 0.11
CA LYS A 3 -3.60 -16.27 -0.47
C LYS A 3 -3.71 -14.83 -1.00
N ILE A 4 -4.85 -14.47 -1.60
CA ILE A 4 -5.09 -13.12 -2.14
C ILE A 4 -5.31 -12.12 -0.98
N PHE A 5 -5.96 -12.57 0.09
CA PHE A 5 -6.19 -11.76 1.29
C PHE A 5 -4.88 -11.41 2.00
N VAL A 6 -4.01 -12.41 2.21
CA VAL A 6 -2.68 -12.21 2.79
C VAL A 6 -1.84 -11.29 1.91
N GLY A 7 -1.86 -11.49 0.58
CA GLY A 7 -1.18 -10.59 -0.35
C GLY A 7 -1.67 -9.14 -0.27
N LEU A 8 -2.98 -8.91 -0.17
CA LEU A 8 -3.58 -7.57 0.00
C LEU A 8 -3.22 -6.94 1.35
N ALA A 9 -3.03 -7.74 2.41
CA ALA A 9 -2.61 -7.27 3.72
C ALA A 9 -1.13 -6.90 3.78
N MET A 10 -0.28 -7.54 2.96
CA MET A 10 1.17 -7.36 2.93
C MET A 10 1.65 -6.22 2.00
N ILE A 11 0.76 -5.51 1.31
CA ILE A 11 1.16 -4.39 0.46
C ILE A 11 1.89 -3.34 1.33
N PRO A 12 3.17 -3.02 1.04
CA PRO A 12 3.89 -2.01 1.77
C PRO A 12 3.25 -0.64 1.52
N ARG A 13 2.62 -0.09 2.56
CA ARG A 13 1.84 1.15 2.52
C ARG A 13 2.10 1.97 3.76
N GLY A 14 1.86 3.29 3.69
CA GLY A 14 2.12 4.22 4.79
C GLY A 14 3.59 4.67 4.87
N GLU A 15 4.13 4.72 6.09
CA GLU A 15 5.42 5.36 6.43
C GLU A 15 6.59 4.84 5.59
N VAL A 16 6.68 3.51 5.41
CA VAL A 16 7.75 2.87 4.63
C VAL A 16 7.72 3.31 3.16
N GLY A 17 6.53 3.53 2.59
CA GLY A 17 6.39 4.00 1.20
C GLY A 17 6.87 5.45 1.03
N ILE A 18 6.64 6.29 2.04
CA ILE A 18 7.12 7.68 2.05
C ILE A 18 8.63 7.73 2.24
N ILE A 19 9.18 6.92 3.15
CA ILE A 19 10.63 6.78 3.35
C ILE A 19 11.30 6.38 2.02
N PHE A 20 10.71 5.44 1.28
CA PHE A 20 11.25 5.01 -0.01
C PHE A 20 11.19 6.10 -1.08
N ALA A 21 10.13 6.91 -1.09
CA ALA A 21 10.03 8.06 -1.99
C ALA A 21 11.11 9.12 -1.71
N GLU A 22 11.34 9.45 -0.43
CA GLU A 22 12.40 10.38 -0.03
C GLU A 22 13.79 9.79 -0.33
N PHE A 23 14.00 8.50 -0.06
CA PHE A 23 15.25 7.81 -0.37
C PHE A 23 15.57 7.83 -1.87
N GLY A 24 14.57 7.63 -2.73
CA GLY A 24 14.72 7.73 -4.18
C GLY A 24 15.06 9.15 -4.67
N ARG A 25 14.50 10.17 -4.01
CA ARG A 25 14.82 11.59 -4.28
C ARG A 25 16.25 11.93 -3.86
N LEU A 26 16.65 11.52 -2.66
CA LEU A 26 18.02 11.72 -2.13
C LEU A 26 19.08 11.00 -2.97
N SER A 27 18.74 9.83 -3.51
CA SER A 27 19.62 9.05 -4.39
C SER A 27 19.70 9.63 -5.82
N GLN A 28 19.02 10.75 -6.12
CA GLN A 28 18.85 11.33 -7.45
C GLN A 28 18.26 10.38 -8.51
N ILE A 29 17.62 9.28 -8.08
CA ILE A 29 16.93 8.33 -8.97
C ILE A 29 15.55 8.89 -9.36
N PHE A 30 14.91 9.59 -8.42
CA PHE A 30 13.60 10.19 -8.64
C PHE A 30 13.72 11.68 -8.94
N ASP A 31 13.27 12.04 -10.14
CA ASP A 31 12.94 13.42 -10.47
C ASP A 31 11.68 13.88 -9.70
N GLN A 32 11.45 15.19 -9.62
CA GLN A 32 10.29 15.78 -8.93
C GLN A 32 8.97 15.12 -9.35
N THR A 33 8.84 14.79 -10.64
CA THR A 33 7.64 14.12 -11.18
C THR A 33 7.46 12.71 -10.59
N LEU A 34 8.53 11.90 -10.56
CA LEU A 34 8.49 10.54 -10.02
C LEU A 34 8.24 10.51 -8.52
N TYR A 35 8.83 11.46 -7.79
CA TYR A 35 8.58 11.64 -6.37
C TYR A 35 7.08 11.92 -6.09
N THR A 36 6.47 12.84 -6.83
CA THR A 36 5.04 13.15 -6.70
C THR A 36 4.16 11.95 -7.04
N ILE A 37 4.48 11.21 -8.11
CA ILE A 37 3.75 9.98 -8.49
C ILE A 37 3.86 8.93 -7.38
N MET A 38 5.06 8.72 -6.82
CA MET A 38 5.27 7.76 -5.74
C MET A 38 4.41 8.08 -4.51
N ILE A 39 4.39 9.35 -4.07
CA ILE A 39 3.53 9.76 -2.95
C ILE A 39 2.05 9.52 -3.28
N ALA A 40 1.61 9.86 -4.49
CA ALA A 40 0.23 9.63 -4.91
C ALA A 40 -0.13 8.13 -4.88
N VAL A 41 0.75 7.25 -5.34
CA VAL A 41 0.54 5.78 -5.29
C VAL A 41 0.46 5.28 -3.85
N VAL A 42 1.35 5.74 -2.97
CA VAL A 42 1.34 5.34 -1.56
C VAL A 42 0.06 5.80 -0.87
N ALA A 43 -0.38 7.04 -1.10
CA ALA A 43 -1.63 7.55 -0.56
C ALA A 43 -2.84 6.75 -1.11
N PHE A 44 -2.86 6.53 -2.42
CA PHE A 44 -3.94 5.81 -3.09
C PHE A 44 -4.07 4.36 -2.59
N THR A 45 -2.96 3.62 -2.50
CA THR A 45 -2.94 2.24 -2.00
C THR A 45 -3.31 2.14 -0.53
N THR A 46 -2.97 3.15 0.28
CA THR A 46 -3.35 3.23 1.70
C THR A 46 -4.86 3.41 1.87
N LEU A 47 -5.49 4.26 1.05
CA LEU A 47 -6.94 4.47 1.09
C LEU A 47 -7.72 3.32 0.47
N ALA A 48 -7.20 2.72 -0.60
CA ALA A 48 -7.84 1.59 -1.29
C ALA A 48 -7.82 0.31 -0.44
N ALA A 49 -6.76 0.09 0.33
CA ALA A 49 -6.57 -1.10 1.17
C ALA A 49 -7.74 -1.44 2.10
N PRO A 50 -8.20 -0.56 3.02
CA PRO A 50 -9.31 -0.88 3.93
C PRO A 50 -10.62 -1.13 3.18
N PHE A 51 -10.85 -0.46 2.04
CA PHE A 51 -12.00 -0.73 1.18
C PHE A 51 -11.92 -2.15 0.60
N LEU A 52 -10.83 -2.50 -0.07
CA LEU A 52 -10.58 -3.83 -0.65
C LEU A 52 -10.67 -4.93 0.41
N LEU A 53 -10.01 -4.73 1.56
CA LEU A 53 -10.06 -5.66 2.69
C LEU A 53 -11.49 -5.83 3.19
N LYS A 54 -12.25 -4.75 3.44
CA LYS A 54 -13.64 -4.84 3.93
C LYS A 54 -14.56 -5.60 2.96
N PHE A 55 -14.38 -5.42 1.65
CA PHE A 55 -15.12 -6.19 0.64
C PHE A 55 -14.78 -7.69 0.66
N TYR A 56 -13.51 -8.05 0.87
CA TYR A 56 -13.07 -9.45 0.92
C TYR A 56 -13.33 -10.12 2.27
N VAL A 57 -13.17 -9.42 3.40
CA VAL A 57 -13.50 -9.90 4.76
C VAL A 57 -14.99 -10.19 4.88
N LYS A 58 -15.89 -9.40 4.27
CA LYS A 58 -17.34 -9.72 4.30
C LYS A 58 -17.67 -11.10 3.70
N LYS A 59 -16.75 -11.70 2.94
CA LYS A 59 -16.88 -13.04 2.34
C LYS A 59 -16.01 -14.12 3.01
N ALA A 60 -15.01 -13.74 3.80
CA ALA A 60 -14.15 -14.65 4.55
C ALA A 60 -14.52 -14.52 6.04
N ARG A 61 -15.15 -15.58 6.58
CA ARG A 61 -15.57 -15.69 7.99
C ARG A 61 -14.53 -15.12 8.96
N PRO A 62 -14.96 -14.57 10.11
CA PRO A 62 -14.01 -14.08 11.11
C PRO A 62 -13.05 -15.22 11.45
N PHE A 63 -11.76 -14.93 11.40
CA PHE A 63 -10.75 -15.79 11.98
C PHE A 63 -10.92 -15.63 13.50
N ASP A 64 -11.75 -16.50 14.08
CA ASP A 64 -11.85 -16.71 15.53
C ASP A 64 -10.44 -16.96 16.08
N VAL A 65 -9.98 -16.04 16.94
CA VAL A 65 -8.87 -16.20 17.87
C VAL A 65 -9.39 -16.01 19.28
#